data_AF-A0A917LE15-F1
#
_entry.id   AF-A0A917LE15-F1
#
_cell.length_a   1.000
_cell.length_b   1.000
_cell.length_c   1.000
_cell.angle_alpha   90.00
_cell.angle_beta   90.00
_cell.angle_gamma   90.00
#
_symmetry.space_group_name_H-M   'P 1'
#
loop_
_entity.id
_entity.type
_entity.pdbx_description
1 polymer ?
#
loop_
_entity_poly.entity_id
_entity_poly.type
_entity_poly.pdbx_seq_one_letter_code
_entity_poly.pdbx_strand_id
1 'polypeptide(L)'
;MTRHAADAEDLVQDAYARAYASFDQFRPGTNFRAWMERIMVNQHISARRRQRCRPRLCFSAEVEDQQLARLGACASGALKSAEGDALERIVNPDLKAAFRQIPPPRRLAVYLADTEGLWGPRWAA
;
A
#
# COMPACT_ATOMS: atom_id res chain seq x y z
N MET A 1 20.04 -18.31 -15.29
CA MET A 1 19.07 -17.39 -15.92
C MET A 1 17.66 -17.97 -15.68
N THR A 2 16.58 -17.19 -15.81
CA THR A 2 15.19 -17.42 -15.33
C THR A 2 14.66 -18.88 -15.38
N ARG A 3 13.89 -19.29 -14.35
CA ARG A 3 13.28 -20.65 -14.26
C ARG A 3 11.97 -20.79 -15.07
N HIS A 4 11.53 -19.72 -15.73
CA HIS A 4 10.35 -19.67 -16.60
C HIS A 4 10.76 -19.20 -18.01
N ALA A 5 10.23 -19.89 -19.02
CA ALA A 5 10.59 -19.65 -20.43
C ALA A 5 10.08 -18.27 -20.92
N ALA A 6 8.85 -17.88 -20.56
CA ALA A 6 8.29 -16.58 -20.92
C ALA A 6 9.14 -15.41 -20.37
N ASP A 7 9.50 -15.46 -19.09
CA ASP A 7 10.37 -14.45 -18.47
C ASP A 7 11.77 -14.38 -19.13
N ALA A 8 12.25 -15.50 -19.71
CA ALA A 8 13.52 -15.52 -20.42
C ALA A 8 13.41 -14.79 -21.76
N GLU A 9 12.31 -14.99 -22.48
CA GLU A 9 12.04 -14.35 -23.76
C GLU A 9 11.88 -12.83 -23.60
N ASP A 10 11.09 -12.39 -22.62
CA ASP A 10 10.91 -10.97 -22.29
C ASP A 10 12.25 -10.31 -21.95
N LEU A 11 13.08 -10.99 -21.15
CA LEU A 11 14.40 -10.51 -20.78
C LEU A 11 15.31 -10.31 -22.00
N VAL A 12 15.27 -11.25 -22.95
CA VAL A 12 16.06 -11.20 -24.17
C VAL A 12 15.60 -10.03 -25.06
N GLN A 13 14.28 -9.88 -25.24
CA GLN A 13 13.71 -8.78 -26.03
C GLN A 13 14.09 -7.42 -25.45
N ASP A 14 13.90 -7.22 -24.15
CA ASP A 14 14.28 -5.99 -23.45
C ASP A 14 15.79 -5.70 -23.57
N ALA A 15 16.62 -6.74 -23.47
CA ALA A 15 18.06 -6.59 -23.58
C ALA A 15 18.47 -6.14 -25.00
N TYR A 16 17.87 -6.71 -26.04
CA TYR A 16 18.12 -6.29 -27.43
C TYR A 16 17.62 -4.87 -27.71
N ALA A 17 16.42 -4.51 -27.25
CA ALA A 17 15.89 -3.16 -27.41
C ALA A 17 16.82 -2.11 -26.78
N ARG A 18 17.35 -2.39 -25.59
CA ARG A 18 18.32 -1.52 -24.92
C ARG A 18 19.67 -1.50 -25.64
N ALA A 19 20.17 -2.65 -26.08
CA ALA A 19 21.42 -2.74 -26.81
C ALA A 19 21.37 -1.92 -28.10
N TYR A 20 20.24 -1.97 -28.82
CA TYR A 20 20.02 -1.15 -30.01
C TYR A 20 20.01 0.34 -29.67
N ALA A 21 19.27 0.74 -28.63
CA ALA A 21 19.24 2.14 -28.19
C ALA A 21 20.59 2.68 -27.69
N SER A 22 21.46 1.82 -27.15
CA SER A 22 22.81 2.19 -26.69
C SER A 22 23.91 1.81 -27.68
N PHE A 23 23.57 1.48 -28.93
CA PHE A 23 24.53 0.96 -29.90
C PHE A 23 25.65 1.97 -30.20
N ASP A 24 25.33 3.26 -30.18
CA ASP A 24 26.31 4.34 -30.38
C ASP A 24 27.42 4.38 -29.31
N GLN A 25 27.18 3.77 -28.14
CA GLN A 25 28.16 3.68 -27.05
C GLN A 25 29.11 2.49 -27.22
N PHE A 26 28.78 1.55 -28.12
CA PHE A 26 29.64 0.42 -28.41
C PHE A 26 30.87 0.88 -29.18
N ARG A 27 32.06 0.46 -28.72
CA ARG A 27 33.32 0.74 -29.39
C ARG A 27 33.69 -0.44 -30.31
N PRO A 28 33.72 -0.23 -31.65
CA PRO A 28 34.19 -1.26 -32.58
C PRO A 28 35.60 -1.73 -32.21
N GLY A 29 35.85 -3.04 -32.35
CA GLY A 29 37.12 -3.67 -31.94
C GLY A 29 37.15 -4.18 -30.50
N THR A 30 36.14 -3.87 -29.67
CA THR A 30 35.96 -4.50 -28.36
C THR A 30 35.08 -5.76 -28.45
N ASN A 31 35.07 -6.59 -27.39
CA ASN A 31 34.30 -7.82 -27.37
C ASN A 31 32.79 -7.54 -27.27
N PHE A 32 32.11 -7.59 -28.42
CA PHE A 32 30.66 -7.38 -28.54
C PHE A 32 29.85 -8.34 -27.65
N ARG A 33 30.26 -9.61 -27.56
CA ARG A 33 29.60 -10.60 -26.72
C ARG A 33 29.65 -10.19 -25.25
N ALA A 34 30.81 -9.78 -24.75
CA ALA A 34 30.96 -9.33 -23.37
C ALA A 34 30.12 -8.06 -23.08
N TRP A 35 30.04 -7.15 -24.04
CA TRP A 35 29.20 -5.95 -23.94
C TRP A 35 27.71 -6.30 -23.87
N MET A 36 27.23 -7.20 -24.74
CA MET A 36 25.84 -7.67 -24.72
C MET A 36 25.51 -8.44 -23.43
N GLU A 37 26.39 -9.35 -22.99
CA GLU A 37 26.23 -10.10 -21.74
C GLU A 37 26.11 -9.16 -20.54
N ARG A 38 26.85 -8.04 -20.53
CA ARG A 38 26.74 -7.00 -19.50
C ARG A 38 25.36 -6.35 -19.48
N ILE A 39 24.83 -5.97 -20.65
CA ILE A 39 23.48 -5.37 -20.77
C ILE A 39 22.43 -6.36 -20.25
N MET A 40 22.52 -7.62 -20.66
CA MET A 40 21.58 -8.67 -20.29
C MET A 40 21.58 -8.94 -18.78
N VAL A 41 22.75 -9.04 -18.16
CA VAL A 41 22.87 -9.23 -16.70
C VAL A 41 22.34 -8.02 -15.93
N ASN A 42 22.65 -6.80 -16.37
CA ASN A 42 22.15 -5.58 -15.74
C ASN A 42 20.62 -5.52 -15.80
N GLN A 43 20.02 -5.90 -16.94
CA GLN A 43 18.57 -5.98 -17.09
C GLN A 43 17.98 -7.05 -16.16
N HIS A 44 18.60 -8.23 -16.10
CA HIS A 44 18.15 -9.32 -15.24
C HIS A 44 18.13 -8.94 -13.76
N ILE A 45 19.21 -8.31 -13.27
CA ILE A 45 19.31 -7.84 -11.89
C ILE A 45 18.24 -6.76 -11.62
N SER A 46 18.08 -5.81 -12.54
CA SER A 46 17.08 -4.74 -12.43
C SER A 46 15.66 -5.31 -12.36
N ALA A 47 15.33 -6.26 -13.22
CA ALA A 47 14.02 -6.92 -13.26
C ALA A 47 13.74 -7.68 -11.95
N ARG A 48 14.71 -8.48 -11.47
CA ARG A 48 14.56 -9.18 -10.19
C ARG A 48 14.40 -8.23 -9.01
N ARG A 49 15.13 -7.10 -8.98
CA ARG A 49 14.99 -6.10 -7.92
C ARG A 49 13.58 -5.50 -7.94
N ARG A 50 13.04 -5.16 -9.12
CA ARG A 50 11.65 -4.69 -9.26
C ARG A 50 10.64 -5.75 -8.80
N GLN A 51 10.82 -7.01 -9.19
CA GLN A 51 9.94 -8.11 -8.76
C GLN A 51 9.96 -8.32 -7.24
N ARG A 52 11.12 -8.17 -6.58
CA ARG A 52 11.22 -8.27 -5.11
C ARG A 52 10.56 -7.11 -4.37
N CYS A 53 10.58 -5.90 -4.95
CA CYS A 53 9.96 -4.72 -4.34
C CYS A 53 8.45 -4.62 -4.65
N ARG A 54 7.96 -5.29 -5.69
CA ARG A 54 6.54 -5.29 -6.02
C ARG A 54 5.76 -6.20 -5.06
N PRO A 55 4.57 -5.77 -4.58
CA PRO A 55 3.68 -6.66 -3.86
C PRO A 55 3.34 -7.85 -4.77
N ARG A 56 3.38 -9.05 -4.21
CA ARG A 56 3.01 -10.27 -4.94
C ARG A 56 1.52 -10.21 -5.23
N LEU A 57 1.17 -10.05 -6.50
CA LEU A 57 -0.20 -10.17 -6.96
C LEU A 57 -0.47 -11.66 -7.21
N CYS A 58 -1.29 -12.26 -6.36
CA CYS A 58 -1.84 -13.58 -6.62
C CYS A 58 -3.17 -13.36 -7.36
N PHE A 59 -3.22 -13.74 -8.64
CA PHE A 59 -4.48 -13.78 -9.37
C PHE A 59 -5.20 -15.09 -9.03
N SER A 60 -5.99 -15.08 -7.96
CA SER A 60 -7.00 -16.12 -7.75
C SER A 60 -8.32 -15.63 -8.34
N ALA A 61 -9.08 -16.53 -8.98
CA ALA A 61 -10.37 -16.22 -9.57
C ALA A 61 -11.41 -15.80 -8.49
N GLU A 62 -11.22 -16.31 -7.27
CA GLU A 62 -12.01 -16.00 -6.09
C GLU A 62 -11.04 -15.65 -4.95
N VAL A 63 -11.44 -14.72 -4.10
CA VAL A 63 -10.71 -14.42 -2.86
C VAL A 63 -11.33 -15.28 -1.77
N GLU A 64 -10.55 -16.19 -1.18
CA GLU A 64 -11.04 -17.01 -0.09
C GLU A 64 -11.38 -16.16 1.14
N ASP A 65 -12.40 -16.55 1.90
CA ASP A 65 -12.81 -15.88 3.14
C ASP A 65 -11.64 -15.70 4.12
N GLN A 66 -10.72 -16.67 4.16
CA GLN A 66 -9.51 -16.58 4.98
C GLN A 66 -8.58 -15.44 4.55
N GLN A 67 -8.49 -15.16 3.25
CA GLN A 67 -7.70 -14.04 2.72
C GLN A 67 -8.39 -12.70 3.03
N LEU A 68 -9.71 -12.63 2.88
CA LEU A 68 -10.52 -11.46 3.24
C LEU A 68 -10.42 -11.12 4.74
N ALA A 69 -10.50 -12.13 5.61
CA ALA A 69 -10.37 -11.95 7.06
C ALA A 69 -9.00 -11.38 7.46
N ARG A 70 -7.92 -11.85 6.82
CA ARG A 70 -6.55 -11.33 7.04
C ARG A 70 -6.41 -9.87 6.60
N LEU A 71 -6.99 -9.53 5.44
CA LEU A 71 -6.99 -8.15 4.95
C LEU A 71 -7.84 -7.25 5.86
N GLY A 72 -8.99 -7.74 6.31
CA GLY A 72 -9.85 -7.06 7.27
C GLY A 72 -9.13 -6.74 8.57
N ALA A 73 -8.41 -7.70 9.17
CA ALA A 73 -7.69 -7.49 10.42
C ALA A 73 -6.60 -6.40 10.38
N CYS A 74 -6.02 -6.14 9.19
CA CYS A 74 -4.98 -5.14 9.02
C CYS A 74 -5.50 -3.77 8.56
N ALA A 75 -6.73 -3.68 8.05
CA ALA A 75 -7.31 -2.42 7.59
C ALA A 75 -7.91 -1.63 8.78
N SER A 76 -7.68 -0.32 8.82
CA SER A 76 -8.21 0.61 9.84
C SER A 76 -9.74 0.82 9.81
N GLY A 77 -10.44 0.01 9.03
CA GLY A 77 -11.89 -0.13 8.97
C GLY A 77 -12.23 -1.57 8.65
N ALA A 78 -11.59 -2.50 9.37
CA ALA A 78 -11.80 -3.94 9.30
C ALA A 78 -13.28 -4.27 9.12
N LEU A 79 -13.60 -5.34 8.38
CA LEU A 79 -14.93 -5.90 8.18
C LEU A 79 -15.72 -5.95 9.51
N LYS A 80 -16.37 -4.85 9.89
CA LYS A 80 -17.11 -4.76 11.14
C LYS A 80 -18.37 -5.56 10.92
N SER A 81 -18.65 -6.49 11.84
CA SER A 81 -19.95 -7.14 11.86
C SER A 81 -21.03 -6.06 11.98
N ALA A 82 -22.20 -6.31 11.38
CA ALA A 82 -23.35 -5.42 11.51
C ALA A 82 -23.72 -5.16 12.98
N GLU A 83 -23.51 -6.15 13.85
CA GLU A 83 -23.65 -6.00 15.31
C GLU A 83 -22.60 -5.04 15.89
N GLY A 84 -21.35 -5.11 15.43
CA GLY A 84 -20.28 -4.21 15.88
C GLY A 84 -20.56 -2.75 15.52
N ASP A 85 -21.03 -2.51 14.29
CA ASP A 85 -21.47 -1.17 13.85
C ASP A 85 -22.70 -0.68 14.64
N ALA A 86 -23.65 -1.58 14.94
CA ALA A 86 -24.79 -1.25 15.79
C ALA A 86 -24.38 -0.91 17.23
N LEU A 87 -23.43 -1.65 17.81
CA LEU A 87 -22.91 -1.40 19.16
C LEU A 87 -22.13 -0.08 19.25
N GLU A 88 -21.34 0.27 18.23
CA GLU A 88 -20.65 1.57 18.17
C GLU A 88 -21.64 2.74 18.13
N ARG A 89 -22.81 2.56 17.51
CA ARG A 89 -23.89 3.57 17.52
C ARG A 89 -24.59 3.68 18.88
N ILE A 90 -24.51 2.66 19.72
CA ILE A 90 -25.08 2.70 21.07
C ILE A 90 -24.10 3.46 21.97
N VAL A 91 -24.36 4.76 22.15
CA VAL A 91 -23.62 5.60 23.09
C VAL A 91 -23.73 5.00 24.50
N ASN A 92 -22.57 4.70 25.09
CA ASN A 92 -22.43 4.10 26.42
C ASN A 92 -23.32 4.82 27.46
N PRO A 93 -24.23 4.10 28.16
CA PRO A 93 -25.13 4.70 29.14
C PRO A 93 -24.38 5.38 30.30
N ASP A 94 -23.19 4.88 30.67
CA ASP A 94 -22.35 5.47 31.71
C ASP A 94 -21.76 6.79 31.25
N LEU A 95 -21.37 6.90 29.98
CA LEU A 95 -20.92 8.15 29.37
C LEU A 95 -22.05 9.19 29.39
N LYS A 96 -23.28 8.80 29.03
CA LYS A 96 -24.46 9.67 29.11
C LYS A 96 -24.75 10.12 30.54
N ALA A 97 -24.62 9.22 31.52
CA ALA A 97 -24.83 9.54 32.93
C ALA A 97 -23.77 10.51 33.46
N ALA A 98 -22.50 10.27 33.15
CA ALA A 98 -21.39 11.15 33.50
C ALA A 98 -21.54 12.55 32.87
N PHE A 99 -21.96 12.63 31.60
CA PHE A 99 -22.25 13.90 30.93
C PHE A 99 -23.36 14.70 31.61
N ARG A 100 -24.38 14.03 32.18
CA ARG A 100 -25.48 14.68 32.91
C ARG A 100 -25.04 15.28 34.24
N GLN A 101 -24.01 14.71 34.88
CA GLN A 101 -23.46 15.23 36.14
C GLN A 101 -22.68 16.53 35.95
N ILE A 102 -22.21 16.83 34.74
CA ILE A 102 -21.51 18.07 34.42
C ILE A 102 -22.53 19.23 34.35
N PRO A 103 -22.26 20.38 35.00
CA PRO A 103 -23.11 21.57 34.91
C PRO A 103 -23.33 22.01 33.45
N PRO A 104 -24.54 22.51 33.09
CA PRO A 104 -24.92 22.84 31.72
C PRO A 104 -23.89 23.65 30.90
N PRO A 105 -23.25 24.73 31.42
CA PRO A 105 -22.32 25.52 30.60
C PRO A 105 -21.02 24.77 30.26
N ARG A 106 -20.56 23.87 31.13
CA ARG A 106 -19.32 23.09 30.88
C ARG A 106 -19.57 21.92 29.93
N ARG A 107 -20.80 21.39 29.91
CA ARG A 107 -21.21 20.30 29.01
C ARG A 107 -21.13 20.72 27.54
N LEU A 108 -21.56 21.94 27.23
CA LEU A 108 -21.53 22.50 25.88
C LEU A 108 -20.08 22.70 25.39
N ALA A 109 -19.20 23.19 26.28
CA ALA A 109 -17.79 23.40 25.95
C ALA A 109 -17.05 22.08 25.63
N VAL A 110 -17.31 21.01 26.41
CA VAL A 110 -16.71 19.69 26.14
C VAL A 110 -17.24 19.11 24.83
N TYR A 111 -18.55 19.21 24.56
CA TYR A 111 -19.13 18.72 23.31
C TYR A 111 -18.53 19.43 22.09
N LEU A 112 -18.49 20.77 22.11
CA LEU A 112 -17.93 21.57 21.01
C LEU A 112 -16.43 21.34 20.80
N ALA A 113 -15.66 21.17 21.88
CA ALA A 113 -14.24 20.89 21.78
C ALA A 113 -13.96 19.51 21.17
N ASP A 114 -14.75 18.50 21.53
CA ASP A 114 -14.52 17.11 21.15
C ASP A 114 -15.08 16.77 19.74
N THR A 115 -16.24 17.32 19.37
CA THR A 115 -16.83 17.07 18.04
C THR A 115 -16.26 17.95 16.94
N GLU A 116 -15.93 19.21 17.24
CA GLU A 116 -15.45 20.18 16.24
C GLU A 116 -13.94 20.47 16.35
N GLY A 117 -13.25 19.93 17.37
CA GLY A 117 -11.82 20.15 17.57
C GLY A 117 -11.47 21.60 17.95
N LEU A 118 -12.39 22.34 18.56
CA LEU A 118 -12.27 23.78 18.84
C LEU A 118 -11.62 24.12 20.20
N TRP A 119 -10.57 23.40 20.57
CA TRP A 119 -9.75 23.63 21.77
C TRP A 119 -8.62 24.69 21.62
N GLY A 120 -8.67 25.54 20.59
CA GLY A 120 -7.67 26.60 20.31
C GLY A 120 -8.19 28.03 20.50
N PRO A 121 -7.34 29.08 20.38
CA PRO A 121 -7.59 30.47 20.82
C PRO A 121 -8.67 31.27 20.06
N ARG A 122 -9.58 30.60 19.36
CA ARG A 122 -10.68 31.21 18.60
C ARG A 122 -11.90 31.59 19.46
N TRP A 123 -11.95 31.22 20.73
CA TRP A 123 -13.08 31.50 21.62
C TRP A 123 -12.92 32.75 22.50
N ALA A 124 -11.76 33.42 22.44
CA ALA A 124 -11.41 34.57 23.28
C ALA A 124 -11.36 35.91 22.50
N ALA A 125 -12.24 36.11 21.52
CA ALA A 125 -12.44 37.37 20.81
C ALA A 125 -13.90 37.81 20.88
#